data_AF-A0A432T004-F1
#
_entry.id   AF-A0A432T004-F1
#
_cell.length_a   1.000
_cell.length_b   1.000
_cell.length_c   1.000
_cell.angle_alpha   90.00
_cell.angle_beta   90.00
_cell.angle_gamma   90.00
#
_symmetry.space_group_name_H-M   'P 1'
#
loop_
_entity.id
_entity.type
_entity.pdbx_description
1 polymer ?
#
loop_
_entity_poly.entity_id
_entity_poly.type
_entity_poly.pdbx_seq_one_letter_code
_entity_poly.pdbx_strand_id
1 'polypeptide(L)'
;MTTILMLLMLPIGLYVYFGKEKKDRKVYQAVFDNFELNTANRTNLSNREKIELFEQMLEQNGYKIVHVTETSVKAQKKILSMGLMMIGTGVYIIGLFVYLLYYFYLQKPHEIIFDIHKPKENS
;
A
#
# COMPACT_ATOMS: atom_id res chain seq x y z
N MET A 1 2.89 -33.40 -12.11
CA MET A 1 1.81 -32.42 -11.82
C MET A 1 2.35 -31.06 -11.37
N THR A 2 3.31 -31.03 -10.45
CA THR A 2 3.89 -29.80 -9.89
C THR A 2 4.51 -28.86 -10.94
N THR A 3 5.17 -29.38 -11.97
CA THR A 3 5.81 -28.57 -13.03
C THR A 3 4.82 -27.83 -13.92
N ILE A 4 3.69 -28.46 -14.24
CA ILE A 4 2.63 -27.84 -15.06
C ILE A 4 1.96 -26.70 -14.27
N LEU A 5 1.73 -26.91 -12.97
CA LEU A 5 1.20 -25.87 -12.09
C LEU A 5 2.16 -24.67 -11.98
N MET A 6 3.46 -24.91 -11.83
CA MET A 6 4.46 -23.81 -11.82
C MET A 6 4.48 -23.04 -13.15
N LEU A 7 4.42 -23.74 -14.29
CA LEU A 7 4.40 -23.09 -15.59
C LEU A 7 3.19 -22.16 -15.77
N LEU A 8 2.03 -22.53 -15.21
CA LEU A 8 0.81 -21.71 -15.24
C LEU A 8 0.83 -20.55 -14.23
N MET A 9 1.59 -20.65 -13.13
CA MET A 9 1.70 -19.58 -12.14
C MET A 9 2.39 -18.33 -12.69
N LEU A 10 3.29 -18.48 -13.67
CA LEU A 10 3.98 -17.35 -14.30
C LEU A 10 3.04 -16.43 -15.10
N PRO A 11 2.25 -16.90 -16.08
CA PRO A 11 1.31 -16.05 -16.81
C PRO A 11 0.19 -15.52 -15.91
N ILE A 12 -0.29 -16.31 -14.94
CA ILE A 12 -1.28 -15.84 -13.95
C ILE A 12 -0.68 -14.72 -13.09
N GLY A 13 0.54 -14.91 -12.59
CA GLY A 13 1.23 -13.91 -11.78
C GLY A 13 1.50 -12.61 -12.53
N LEU A 14 1.87 -12.69 -13.82
CA LEU A 14 2.01 -11.52 -14.70
C LEU A 14 0.69 -10.77 -14.86
N TYR A 15 -0.41 -11.49 -15.12
CA TYR A 15 -1.74 -10.88 -15.20
C TYR A 15 -2.16 -10.22 -13.88
N VAL A 16 -1.97 -10.90 -12.75
CA VAL A 16 -2.29 -10.37 -11.42
C VAL A 16 -1.47 -9.12 -11.13
N TYR A 17 -0.16 -9.14 -11.41
CA TYR A 17 0.72 -8.01 -11.14
C TYR A 17 0.39 -6.79 -12.02
N PHE A 18 0.35 -6.97 -13.35
CA PHE A 18 0.19 -5.86 -14.29
C PHE A 18 -1.26 -5.43 -14.47
N GLY A 19 -2.20 -6.38 -14.51
CA GLY A 19 -3.61 -6.13 -14.79
C GLY A 19 -4.40 -5.71 -13.56
N LYS A 20 -4.11 -6.32 -12.40
CA LYS A 20 -4.87 -6.10 -11.17
C LYS A 20 -4.14 -5.23 -10.16
N GLU A 21 -3.00 -5.68 -9.62
CA GLU A 21 -2.32 -4.97 -8.53
C GLU A 21 -1.89 -3.55 -8.91
N LYS A 22 -1.39 -3.34 -10.14
CA LYS A 22 -1.01 -2.00 -10.60
C LYS A 22 -2.20 -1.04 -10.65
N LYS A 23 -3.39 -1.55 -11.01
CA LYS A 23 -4.63 -0.79 -11.05
C LYS A 23 -5.15 -0.55 -9.63
N ASP A 24 -5.19 -1.59 -8.82
CA ASP A 24 -5.67 -1.53 -7.44
C ASP A 24 -4.86 -0.52 -6.62
N ARG A 25 -3.53 -0.48 -6.76
CA ARG A 25 -2.69 0.53 -6.08
C ARG A 25 -3.13 1.96 -6.36
N LYS A 26 -3.50 2.29 -7.60
CA LYS A 26 -3.99 3.63 -7.96
C LYS A 26 -5.33 3.93 -7.30
N VAL A 27 -6.23 2.95 -7.31
CA VAL A 27 -7.56 3.10 -6.68
C VAL A 27 -7.41 3.27 -5.18
N TYR A 28 -6.56 2.47 -4.53
CA TYR A 28 -6.28 2.59 -3.11
C TYR A 28 -5.74 3.98 -2.77
N GLN A 29 -4.73 4.46 -3.50
CA GLN A 29 -4.18 5.81 -3.29
C GLN A 29 -5.28 6.87 -3.41
N ALA A 30 -6.13 6.79 -4.44
CA ALA A 30 -7.22 7.73 -4.62
C ALA A 30 -8.23 7.73 -3.46
N VAL A 31 -8.46 6.60 -2.78
CA VAL A 31 -9.30 6.56 -1.57
C VAL A 31 -8.67 7.38 -0.45
N PHE A 32 -7.36 7.24 -0.22
CA PHE A 32 -6.64 8.04 0.79
C PHE A 32 -6.64 9.52 0.42
N ASP A 33 -6.37 9.87 -0.84
CA ASP A 33 -6.33 11.25 -1.30
C ASP A 33 -7.69 11.94 -1.18
N ASN A 34 -8.78 11.21 -1.49
CA ASN A 34 -10.14 11.69 -1.33
C ASN A 34 -10.53 11.82 0.15
N PHE A 35 -10.14 10.86 0.99
CA PHE A 35 -10.42 10.93 2.42
C PHE A 35 -9.69 12.09 3.09
N GLU A 36 -8.43 12.31 2.74
CA GLU A 36 -7.64 13.47 3.12
C GLU A 36 -8.35 14.77 2.73
N LEU A 37 -8.77 14.92 1.46
CA LEU A 37 -9.47 16.12 1.00
C LEU A 37 -10.78 16.36 1.76
N ASN A 38 -11.57 15.31 1.95
CA ASN A 38 -12.84 15.40 2.66
C ASN A 38 -12.64 15.73 4.15
N THR A 39 -11.55 15.26 4.76
CA THR A 39 -11.25 15.50 6.17
C THR A 39 -10.66 16.91 6.38
N ALA A 40 -9.79 17.35 5.49
CA ALA A 40 -9.23 18.70 5.51
C ALA A 40 -10.32 19.77 5.38
N ASN A 41 -11.29 19.58 4.47
CA ASN A 41 -12.37 20.52 4.19
C ASN A 41 -13.49 20.57 5.24
N ARG A 42 -13.49 19.67 6.24
CA ARG A 42 -14.47 19.70 7.33
C ARG A 42 -14.14 20.84 8.30
N THR A 43 -14.94 21.90 8.26
CA THR A 43 -14.80 23.06 9.16
C THR A 43 -15.39 22.83 10.55
N ASN A 44 -16.19 21.77 10.71
CA ASN A 44 -16.84 21.39 11.96
C ASN A 44 -15.96 20.53 12.88
N LEU A 45 -14.76 20.14 12.43
CA LEU A 45 -13.82 19.33 13.20
C LEU A 45 -12.58 20.16 13.56
N SER A 46 -12.13 20.01 14.79
CA SER A 46 -10.82 20.50 15.24
C SER A 46 -9.69 19.75 14.53
N ASN A 47 -8.50 20.35 14.50
CA ASN A 47 -7.32 19.72 13.90
C ASN A 47 -7.01 18.35 14.53
N ARG A 48 -7.19 18.23 15.84
CA ARG A 48 -7.00 16.97 16.56
C ARG A 48 -7.99 15.89 16.11
N GLU A 49 -9.26 16.21 15.98
CA GLU A 49 -10.28 15.26 15.50
C GLU A 49 -10.02 14.82 14.06
N LYS A 50 -9.46 15.69 13.22
CA LYS A 50 -9.05 15.33 11.85
C LYS A 50 -7.91 14.32 11.85
N ILE A 51 -6.92 14.50 12.72
CA ILE A 51 -5.80 13.55 12.89
C ILE A 51 -6.33 12.21 13.41
N GLU A 52 -7.14 12.22 14.47
CA GLU A 52 -7.72 10.99 15.05
C GLU A 52 -8.57 10.22 14.03
N LEU A 53 -9.35 10.94 13.20
CA LEU A 53 -10.14 10.32 12.13
C LEU A 53 -9.25 9.70 11.04
N PHE A 54 -8.13 10.34 10.70
CA PHE A 54 -7.17 9.82 9.72
C PHE A 54 -6.39 8.62 10.27
N GLU A 55 -6.01 8.63 11.56
CA GLU A 55 -5.41 7.50 12.26
C GLU A 55 -6.31 6.27 12.24
N GLN A 56 -7.59 6.43 12.61
CA GLN A 56 -8.55 5.33 12.59
C GLN A 56 -8.67 4.72 11.20
N MET A 57 -8.68 5.54 10.15
CA MET A 57 -8.74 5.06 8.78
C MET A 57 -7.47 4.29 8.38
N LEU A 58 -6.29 4.77 8.77
CA LEU A 58 -5.01 4.10 8.54
C LEU A 58 -4.93 2.75 9.26
N GLU A 59 -5.36 2.70 10.52
CA GLU A 59 -5.39 1.47 11.33
C GLU A 59 -6.36 0.44 10.74
N GLN A 60 -7.58 0.84 10.35
CA GLN A 60 -8.55 -0.04 9.69
C GLN A 60 -8.00 -0.62 8.38
N ASN A 61 -7.13 0.11 7.69
CA ASN A 61 -6.46 -0.34 6.48
C ASN A 61 -5.15 -1.11 6.75
N GLY A 62 -4.83 -1.40 8.01
CA GLY A 62 -3.67 -2.18 8.43
C GLY A 62 -2.34 -1.48 8.18
N TYR A 63 -2.32 -0.15 8.20
CA TYR A 63 -1.09 0.62 8.27
C TYR A 63 -0.59 0.67 9.72
N LYS A 64 0.73 0.64 9.89
CA LYS A 64 1.35 0.89 11.17
C LYS A 64 1.63 2.38 11.29
N ILE A 65 1.07 3.01 12.32
CA ILE A 65 1.39 4.40 12.64
C ILE A 65 2.85 4.47 13.11
N VAL A 66 3.62 5.37 12.50
CA VAL A 66 5.06 5.54 12.79
C VAL A 66 5.31 6.85 13.50
N HIS A 67 4.55 7.89 13.17
CA HIS A 67 4.68 9.20 13.78
C HIS A 67 3.34 9.92 13.82
N VAL A 68 3.05 10.58 14.94
CA VAL A 68 1.84 11.38 15.16
C VAL A 68 2.26 12.69 15.78
N THR A 69 1.69 13.78 15.28
CA THR A 69 1.83 15.13 15.81
C THR A 69 0.45 15.80 15.81
N GLU A 70 0.34 16.99 16.40
CA GLU A 70 -0.93 17.73 16.44
C GLU A 70 -1.47 18.11 15.05
N THR A 71 -0.60 18.12 14.03
CA THR A 71 -0.93 18.57 12.68
C THR A 71 -0.62 17.55 11.59
N SER A 72 0.01 16.43 11.92
CA SER A 72 0.39 15.41 10.93
C SER A 72 0.39 13.99 11.49
N VAL A 73 0.07 13.03 10.64
CA VAL A 73 0.20 11.61 10.90
C VAL A 73 0.94 10.93 9.76
N LYS A 74 1.93 10.11 10.12
CA LYS A 74 2.72 9.29 9.21
C LYS A 74 2.51 7.82 9.53
N ALA A 75 2.13 7.05 8.51
CA ALA A 75 1.91 5.63 8.63
C ALA A 75 2.53 4.86 7.48
N GLN A 76 2.87 3.59 7.74
CA GLN A 76 3.62 2.74 6.81
C GLN A 76 3.00 1.35 6.71
N LYS A 77 3.00 0.77 5.51
CA LYS A 77 2.58 -0.61 5.27
C LYS A 77 3.47 -1.29 4.24
N LYS A 78 3.99 -2.48 4.56
CA LYS A 78 4.66 -3.34 3.57
C LYS A 78 3.62 -4.16 2.81
N ILE A 79 3.43 -3.86 1.53
CA ILE A 79 2.46 -4.55 0.69
C ILE A 79 3.12 -5.77 0.05
N LEU A 80 2.66 -6.96 0.42
CA LEU A 80 3.04 -8.19 -0.27
C LEU A 80 2.34 -8.23 -1.63
N SER A 81 3.09 -8.51 -2.70
CA SER A 81 2.56 -8.66 -4.05
C SER A 81 2.32 -10.13 -4.32
N MET A 82 1.04 -10.52 -4.40
CA MET A 82 0.65 -11.87 -4.79
C MET A 82 1.08 -12.15 -6.23
N GLY A 83 1.03 -11.13 -7.10
CA GLY A 83 1.52 -11.23 -8.47
C GLY A 83 3.00 -11.59 -8.54
N LEU A 84 3.87 -10.86 -7.82
CA LEU A 84 5.30 -11.16 -7.77
C LEU A 84 5.61 -12.50 -7.09
N MET A 85 4.83 -12.89 -6.08
CA MET A 85 4.96 -14.19 -5.43
C MET A 85 4.65 -15.35 -6.40
N MET A 86 3.58 -15.21 -7.20
CA MET A 86 3.21 -16.18 -8.23
C MET A 86 4.24 -16.23 -9.36
N ILE A 87 4.74 -15.07 -9.82
CA ILE A 87 5.83 -15.00 -10.81
C ILE A 87 7.07 -15.70 -10.27
N GLY A 88 7.47 -15.40 -9.03
CA GLY A 88 8.61 -16.03 -8.37
C GLY A 88 8.47 -17.54 -8.30
N THR A 89 7.28 -18.03 -7.94
CA THR A 89 6.97 -19.48 -7.90
C THR A 89 6.99 -20.11 -9.29
N GLY A 90 6.53 -19.39 -10.31
CA GLY A 90 6.51 -19.87 -11.69
C GLY A 90 7.89 -19.93 -12.36
N VAL A 91 8.84 -19.11 -11.90
CA VAL A 91 10.27 -19.18 -12.28
C VAL A 91 11.02 -20.27 -11.50
N TYR A 92 10.31 -21.07 -10.68
CA TYR A 92 10.80 -22.12 -9.76
C TYR A 92 10.95 -21.66 -8.30
N ILE A 93 11.07 -22.59 -7.36
CA ILE A 93 11.16 -22.31 -5.90
C ILE A 93 12.22 -21.25 -5.55
N ILE A 94 13.34 -21.22 -6.28
CA ILE A 94 14.40 -20.24 -6.09
C ILE A 94 13.89 -18.81 -6.33
N GLY A 95 13.04 -18.59 -7.35
CA GLY A 95 12.44 -17.29 -7.63
C GLY A 95 11.56 -16.79 -6.49
N LEU A 96 10.85 -17.69 -5.81
CA LEU A 96 10.09 -17.36 -4.60
C LEU A 96 11.01 -16.91 -3.46
N PHE A 97 12.10 -17.63 -3.19
CA PHE A 97 13.07 -17.24 -2.17
C PHE A 97 13.71 -15.88 -2.46
N VAL A 98 14.07 -15.61 -3.72
CA VAL A 98 14.59 -14.29 -4.15
C VAL A 98 13.55 -13.20 -3.90
N TYR A 99 12.27 -13.44 -4.22
CA TYR A 99 11.20 -12.47 -3.95
C TYR A 99 11.01 -12.21 -2.45
N LEU A 100 11.04 -13.27 -1.62
CA LEU A 100 10.92 -13.12 -0.17
C LEU A 100 12.10 -12.33 0.42
N LEU A 101 13.34 -12.62 -0.01
CA LEU A 101 14.50 -11.84 0.36
C LEU A 101 14.34 -10.36 -0.03
N TYR A 102 13.87 -10.11 -1.25
CA TYR A 102 13.54 -8.75 -1.69
C TYR A 102 12.49 -8.09 -0.79
N TYR A 103 11.39 -8.77 -0.47
CA TYR A 103 10.31 -8.25 0.38
C TYR A 103 10.80 -7.87 1.80
N PHE A 104 11.60 -8.73 2.42
CA PHE A 104 12.06 -8.51 3.78
C PHE A 104 13.12 -7.42 3.87
N TYR A 105 14.13 -7.43 2.99
CA TYR A 105 15.32 -6.59 3.12
C TYR A 105 15.33 -5.34 2.25
N LEU A 106 14.77 -5.41 1.04
CA LEU A 106 14.92 -4.36 0.03
C LEU A 106 13.63 -3.56 -0.22
N GLN A 107 12.47 -4.20 -0.08
CA GLN A 107 11.20 -3.55 -0.38
C GLN A 107 10.89 -2.48 0.67
N LYS A 108 10.92 -1.23 0.22
CA LYS A 108 10.52 -0.08 1.02
C LYS A 108 9.03 -0.16 1.35
N PRO A 109 8.62 0.14 2.59
CA PRO A 109 7.22 0.22 2.94
C PRO A 109 6.55 1.35 2.14
N HIS A 110 5.27 1.19 1.84
CA HIS A 110 4.46 2.27 1.33
C HIS A 110 4.13 3.21 2.48
N GLU A 111 4.46 4.49 2.32
CA GLU A 111 4.26 5.52 3.33
C GLU A 111 3.10 6.44 2.92
N ILE A 112 2.22 6.74 3.88
CA ILE A 112 1.18 7.76 3.75
C ILE A 112 1.46 8.82 4.82
N ILE A 113 1.44 10.07 4.40
CA ILE A 113 1.64 11.23 5.28
C ILE A 113 0.44 12.15 5.05
N PHE A 114 -0.31 12.41 6.11
CA PHE A 114 -1.33 13.44 6.14
C PHE A 114 -0.84 14.61 6.96
N ASP A 115 -0.94 15.81 6.42
CA ASP A 115 -0.54 17.05 7.06
C ASP A 115 -1.60 18.13 6.78
N ILE A 116 -2.14 18.71 7.85
CA ILE A 116 -3.23 19.70 7.79
C ILE A 116 -2.80 20.99 7.07
N HIS A 117 -1.51 21.31 7.09
CA HIS A 117 -0.98 22.57 6.55
C HIS A 117 -0.33 22.45 5.19
N LYS A 118 -0.23 21.24 4.63
CA LYS A 118 0.50 21.03 3.38
C LYS A 118 -0.41 21.34 2.18
N PRO A 119 -0.12 22.37 1.37
CA PRO A 119 -0.83 22.56 0.11
C PRO A 119 -0.51 21.39 -0.81
N LYS A 120 -1.52 20.79 -1.44
CA LYS A 120 -1.34 19.71 -2.42
C LYS A 120 -0.53 20.22 -3.61
N GLU A 121 0.75 19.86 -3.67
CA GLU A 121 1.51 19.93 -4.91
C GLU A 121 1.09 18.71 -5.75
N ASN A 122 0.41 18.97 -6.87
CA ASN A 122 -0.19 17.96 -7.75
C ASN A 122 0.84 16.86 -8.10
N SER A 123 0.54 15.61 -7.69
CA SER A 123 1.25 14.41 -8.14
C SER A 123 0.31 13.47 -8.87
#